data_AF-G4Z770-F1
#
_entry.id   AF-G4Z770-F1
#
_cell.length_a   1.000
_cell.length_b   1.000
_cell.length_c   1.000
_cell.angle_alpha   90.00
_cell.angle_beta   90.00
_cell.angle_gamma   90.00
#
_symmetry.space_group_name_H-M   'P 1'
#
loop_
_entity.id
_entity.type
_entity.pdbx_description
1 polymer ?
#
loop_
_entity_poly.entity_id
_entity_poly.type
_entity_poly.pdbx_seq_one_letter_code
_entity_poly.pdbx_strand_id
1 'polypeptide(L)' 'MSDFTDAEDRQLVQLALAFLRHGRHILWDQLKKRMKGTKKPKEALRQRLKTLKRTYGPDLKDFPEWFF' A
#
# COMPACT_ATOMS: atom_id res chain seq x y z
N MET A 1 -6.65 -12.25 10.84
CA MET A 1 -5.30 -11.65 10.72
C MET A 1 -5.00 -11.58 9.24
N SER A 2 -4.66 -10.42 8.69
CA SER A 2 -4.55 -10.26 7.25
C SER A 2 -3.25 -10.91 6.75
N ASP A 3 -3.34 -12.01 6.01
CA ASP A 3 -2.23 -12.66 5.30
C ASP A 3 -1.70 -11.76 4.18
N PHE A 4 -1.04 -10.65 4.53
CA PHE A 4 -0.20 -9.90 3.63
C PHE A 4 1.24 -10.27 3.94
N THR A 5 1.98 -10.64 2.91
CA THR A 5 3.42 -10.87 3.04
C THR A 5 4.14 -9.53 3.07
N ASP A 6 5.31 -9.46 3.68
CA ASP A 6 6.12 -8.23 3.67
C ASP A 6 6.36 -7.71 2.24
N ALA A 7 6.56 -8.61 1.27
CA ALA A 7 6.66 -8.23 -0.14
C ALA A 7 5.40 -7.52 -0.68
N GLU A 8 4.21 -7.98 -0.29
CA GLU A 8 2.94 -7.35 -0.70
C GLU A 8 2.74 -6.01 -0.01
N ASP A 9 3.06 -5.91 1.29
CA ASP A 9 2.99 -4.64 2.02
C ASP A 9 3.97 -3.61 1.43
N ARG A 10 5.19 -4.04 1.04
CA ARG A 10 6.16 -3.20 0.31
C ARG A 10 5.63 -2.71 -1.03
N GLN A 11 5.11 -3.61 -1.87
CA GLN A 11 4.51 -3.21 -3.14
C GLN A 11 3.33 -2.25 -2.95
N LEU A 12 2.51 -2.48 -1.92
CA LEU A 12 1.36 -1.63 -1.58
C LEU A 12 1.81 -0.22 -1.21
N VAL A 13 2.82 -0.10 -0.34
CA VAL A 13 3.38 1.18 0.11
C VAL A 13 4.04 1.93 -1.04
N GLN A 14 4.90 1.27 -1.82
CA GLN A 14 5.57 1.89 -2.98
C GLN A 14 4.56 2.41 -4.01
N LEU A 15 3.54 1.61 -4.35
CA LEU A 15 2.51 2.03 -5.28
C LEU A 15 1.70 3.21 -4.73
N ALA A 16 1.25 3.12 -3.47
CA ALA A 16 0.52 4.21 -2.82
C ALA A 16 1.33 5.50 -2.76
N LEU A 17 2.62 5.40 -2.47
CA LEU A 17 3.55 6.54 -2.45
C LEU A 17 3.76 7.12 -3.84
N ALA A 18 3.85 6.30 -4.89
CA ALA A 18 3.91 6.79 -6.27
C ALA A 18 2.65 7.58 -6.65
N PHE A 19 1.45 7.10 -6.27
CA PHE A 19 0.21 7.85 -6.47
C PHE A 19 0.22 9.20 -5.74
N LEU A 20 0.66 9.22 -4.47
CA LEU A 20 0.81 10.43 -3.67
C LEU A 20 1.84 11.42 -4.24
N ARG A 21 3.00 10.94 -4.70
CA ARG A 21 4.01 11.78 -5.36
C ARG A 21 3.48 12.43 -6.64
N HIS A 22 2.63 11.72 -7.38
CA HIS A 22 1.95 12.26 -8.55
C HIS A 22 0.76 13.19 -8.20
N GLY A 23 0.50 13.47 -6.92
CA GLY A 23 -0.62 14.30 -6.47
C GLY A 23 -2.00 13.69 -6.79
N ARG A 24 -2.05 12.40 -7.11
CA ARG A 24 -3.28 11.70 -7.47
C ARG A 24 -3.80 10.91 -6.28
N HIS A 25 -5.12 10.88 -6.16
CA HIS A 25 -5.78 9.96 -5.24
C HIS A 25 -5.38 8.52 -5.56
N ILE A 26 -5.21 7.71 -4.52
CA ILE A 26 -4.84 6.30 -4.67
C ILE A 26 -5.97 5.57 -5.40
N LEU A 27 -5.74 5.25 -6.68
CA LEU A 27 -6.68 4.49 -7.50
C LEU A 27 -6.54 3.01 -7.16
N TRP A 28 -7.31 2.55 -6.17
CA TRP A 28 -7.28 1.16 -5.69
C TRP A 28 -7.49 0.11 -6.80
N ASP A 29 -8.33 0.41 -7.79
CA ASP A 29 -8.55 -0.46 -8.94
C ASP A 29 -7.29 -0.58 -9.83
N GLN A 30 -6.54 0.51 -10.02
CA GLN A 30 -5.25 0.46 -10.72
C GLN A 30 -4.15 -0.14 -9.85
N LEU A 31 -4.14 0.18 -8.55
CA LEU A 31 -3.17 -0.36 -7.60
C LEU A 31 -3.27 -1.89 -7.54
N LYS A 32 -4.49 -2.44 -7.45
CA LYS A 32 -4.73 -3.88 -7.52
C LYS A 32 -4.22 -4.49 -8.82
N LYS A 33 -4.45 -3.83 -9.97
CA LYS A 33 -3.92 -4.29 -11.27
C LYS A 33 -2.39 -4.25 -11.33
N ARG A 34 -1.75 -3.29 -10.67
CA ARG A 34 -0.30 -3.13 -10.62
C ARG A 34 0.38 -4.09 -9.64
N MET A 35 -0.31 -4.51 -8.57
CA MET A 35 0.18 -5.54 -7.68
C MET A 35 0.21 -6.89 -8.41
N LYS A 36 1.36 -7.20 -9.02
CA LYS A 36 1.61 -8.50 -9.64
C LYS A 36 1.57 -9.58 -8.55
N GLY A 37 0.59 -10.49 -8.64
CA GLY A 37 0.54 -11.69 -7.81
C GLY A 37 -0.39 -11.61 -6.59
N THR A 38 -0.96 -10.45 -6.25
CA THR A 38 -1.92 -10.41 -5.15
C THR A 38 -3.30 -10.86 -5.63
N LYS A 39 -3.87 -11.89 -4.98
CA LYS A 39 -5.29 -12.28 -5.16
C LYS A 39 -6.22 -11.45 -4.26
N LYS A 40 -5.68 -10.49 -3.50
CA LYS A 40 -6.45 -9.75 -2.49
C LYS A 40 -7.42 -8.75 -3.14
N PRO A 41 -8.62 -8.57 -2.56
CA PRO A 41 -9.56 -7.55 -3.01
C PRO A 41 -9.06 -6.15 -2.67
N LYS A 42 -9.55 -5.14 -3.39
CA LYS A 42 -9.21 -3.73 -3.16
C LYS A 42 -9.53 -3.26 -1.74
N GLU A 43 -10.56 -3.83 -1.12
CA GLU A 43 -10.94 -3.52 0.26
C GLU A 43 -9.89 -4.00 1.27
N ALA A 44 -9.31 -5.19 1.06
CA ALA A 44 -8.23 -5.69 1.89
C ALA A 44 -6.98 -4.81 1.77
N LEU A 45 -6.64 -4.36 0.56
CA LEU A 45 -5.53 -3.41 0.34
C LEU A 45 -5.78 -2.08 1.07
N ARG A 46 -7.02 -1.58 1.01
CA ARG A 46 -7.42 -0.33 1.67
C ARG A 46 -7.37 -0.43 3.19
N GLN A 47 -7.88 -1.53 3.75
CA GLN A 47 -7.76 -1.80 5.18
C GLN A 47 -6.30 -1.97 5.60
N ARG A 48 -5.50 -2.69 4.81
CA ARG A 48 -4.09 -2.91 5.11
C ARG A 48 -3.30 -1.61 5.12
N LEU A 49 -3.45 -0.76 4.10
CA LEU A 49 -2.82 0.56 4.07
C LEU A 49 -3.27 1.44 5.24
N LYS A 50 -4.54 1.37 5.64
CA LYS A 50 -5.06 2.11 6.81
C LYS A 50 -4.39 1.64 8.10
N THR A 51 -4.22 0.33 8.28
CA THR A 51 -3.50 -0.24 9.42
C THR A 51 -2.03 0.17 9.38
N LEU A 52 -1.36 0.05 8.24
CA LEU A 52 0.03 0.45 8.07
C LEU A 52 0.24 1.94 8.42
N LYS A 53 -0.65 2.83 7.94
CA LYS A 53 -0.61 4.26 8.30
C LYS A 53 -0.80 4.50 9.80
N ARG A 54 -1.60 3.67 10.46
CA ARG A 54 -1.80 3.76 11.91
C ARG A 54 -0.57 3.28 12.69
N THR A 55 0.15 2.29 12.16
CA THR A 55 1.32 1.70 12.80
C THR A 55 2.59 2.51 12.58
N TYR A 56 2.87 2.92 11.34
CA TYR A 56 4.13 3.54 10.95
C TYR A 56 4.05 5.07 10.82
N GLY A 57 2.85 5.63 10.62
CA GLY A 57 2.65 7.07 10.52
C GLY A 57 1.64 7.45 9.42
N PRO A 58 0.96 8.60 9.56
CA PRO A 58 -0.05 9.03 8.60
C PRO A 58 0.54 9.27 7.20
N ASP A 59 1.79 9.70 7.16
CA ASP A 59 2.55 9.95 5.95
C ASP A 59 3.30 8.71 5.49
N LEU A 60 3.09 8.35 4.23
CA LEU A 60 3.82 7.24 3.60
C LEU A 60 5.31 7.56 3.42
N LYS A 61 5.71 8.81 3.62
CA LYS A 61 7.11 9.27 3.59
C LYS A 61 7.86 8.94 4.89
N ASP A 62 7.14 8.85 6.02
CA ASP A 62 7.67 8.49 7.33
C ASP A 62 7.75 6.97 7.54
N PHE A 63 7.39 6.19 6.52
CA PHE A 63 7.51 4.75 6.60
C PHE A 63 8.99 4.35 6.67
N PRO A 64 9.31 3.22 7.35
CA PRO A 64 10.67 2.75 7.42
C PRO A 64 11.24 2.46 6.04
N GLU A 65 12.53 2.74 5.85
CA GLU A 65 13.26 2.64 4.57
C GLU A 65 13.14 1.28 3.90
N TRP A 66 12.91 0.22 4.68
CA TRP A 66 12.72 -1.13 4.16
C TRP A 66 11.47 -1.29 3.24
N PHE A 67 10.56 -0.32 3.25
CA PHE A 67 9.39 -0.25 2.38
C PHE A 67 9.67 0.38 1.02
N PHE A 68 10.81 1.04 0.85
CA PHE A 68 11.19 1.79 -0.34
C PHE A 68 12.12 1.00 -1.26
#